data_AF-A0A1H3YVT1-F1
#
_entry.id   AF-A0A1H3YVT1-F1
#
_cell.length_a   1.000
_cell.length_b   1.000
_cell.length_c   1.000
_cell.angle_alpha   90.00
_cell.angle_beta   90.00
_cell.angle_gamma   90.00
#
_symmetry.space_group_name_H-M   'P 1'
#
loop_
_entity.id
_entity.type
_entity.pdbx_description
1 polymer ?
#
loop_
_entity_poly.entity_id
_entity_poly.type
_entity_poly.pdbx_seq_one_letter_code
_entity_poly.pdbx_strand_id
1 'polypeptide(L)'
;MRTNWDTNAGNVGLGIGIVHFLEFAYRSNRGRYTVDYFYDHFKIRTKSSCNKTNLAGFGIFVDPSKTSDEAQRLRDHKGEANNFNVGMQLEYFPLNIRDFQAFSSRWDPFITAGFIMFLKTLK
;
A
#
# COMPACT_ATOMS: atom_id res chain seq x y z
N MET A 1 -6.33 26.79 -2.12
CA MET A 1 -5.44 26.09 -1.16
C MET A 1 -4.72 24.86 -1.75
N ARG A 2 -4.59 24.72 -3.09
CA ARG A 2 -3.98 23.52 -3.72
C ARG A 2 -2.91 23.84 -4.79
N THR A 3 -2.38 25.06 -4.77
CA THR A 3 -1.49 25.62 -5.82
C THR A 3 -0.24 26.28 -5.25
N ASN A 4 0.13 25.97 -3.99
CA ASN A 4 1.39 26.44 -3.43
C ASN A 4 2.41 25.30 -3.48
N TRP A 5 3.34 25.37 -4.44
CA TRP A 5 4.37 24.36 -4.66
C TRP A 5 5.26 24.18 -3.43
N ASP A 6 5.56 25.26 -2.72
CA ASP A 6 6.42 25.23 -1.54
C ASP A 6 5.79 24.44 -0.37
N THR A 7 4.46 24.50 -0.23
CA THR A 7 3.70 23.75 0.79
C THR A 7 3.60 22.26 0.48
N ASN A 8 3.41 21.92 -0.80
CA ASN A 8 3.30 20.52 -1.24
C ASN A 8 4.68 19.84 -1.34
N ALA A 9 5.73 20.56 -1.74
CA ALA A 9 7.09 20.06 -1.79
C ALA A 9 7.68 19.83 -0.39
N GLY A 10 7.28 20.66 0.60
CA GLY A 10 7.70 20.50 1.99
C GLY A 10 7.06 19.33 2.73
N ASN A 11 5.87 18.88 2.30
CA ASN A 11 5.15 17.72 2.88
C ASN A 11 5.33 16.44 2.06
N VAL A 12 6.48 16.28 1.39
CA VAL A 12 6.81 15.06 0.63
C VAL A 12 7.11 13.92 1.61
N GLY A 13 6.38 12.82 1.44
CA GLY A 13 6.63 11.57 2.17
C GLY A 13 7.30 10.51 1.30
N LEU A 14 8.20 9.75 1.90
CA LEU A 14 8.80 8.57 1.28
C LEU A 14 8.06 7.32 1.75
N GLY A 15 7.62 6.52 0.78
CA GLY A 15 6.94 5.26 1.02
C GLY A 15 7.65 4.10 0.34
N ILE A 16 7.82 3.00 1.07
CA ILE A 16 8.35 1.73 0.56
C ILE A 16 7.30 0.66 0.81
N GLY A 17 7.06 -0.21 -0.17
CA GLY A 17 6.12 -1.31 -0.06
C GLY A 17 6.64 -2.59 -0.70
N ILE A 18 6.32 -3.71 -0.08
CA ILE A 18 6.60 -5.06 -0.56
C ILE A 18 5.27 -5.76 -0.78
N VAL A 19 5.15 -6.43 -1.93
CA VAL A 19 4.03 -7.30 -2.25
C VAL A 19 4.61 -8.69 -2.52
N HIS A 20 4.09 -9.68 -1.81
CA HIS A 20 4.49 -11.07 -1.93
C HIS A 20 3.28 -11.91 -2.35
N PHE A 21 3.51 -12.83 -3.29
CA PHE A 21 2.49 -13.75 -3.79
C PHE A 21 2.90 -15.17 -3.45
N LEU A 22 1.97 -15.92 -2.86
CA LEU A 22 2.08 -17.36 -2.72
C LEU A 22 1.09 -18.01 -3.68
N GLU A 23 1.64 -18.72 -4.66
CA GLU A 23 0.89 -19.45 -5.66
C GLU A 23 0.98 -20.94 -5.37
N PHE A 24 -0.18 -21.59 -5.41
CA PHE A 24 -0.33 -22.99 -5.07
C PHE A 24 -0.19 -23.91 -6.30
N ALA A 25 -0.36 -23.38 -7.51
CA ALA A 25 -0.35 -24.12 -8.77
C ALA A 25 0.96 -24.89 -9.08
N TYR A 26 2.09 -24.57 -8.43
CA TYR A 26 3.38 -25.21 -8.65
C TYR A 26 3.60 -26.43 -7.73
N ARG A 27 2.78 -27.47 -7.90
CA ARG A 27 2.99 -28.76 -7.21
C ARG A 27 3.25 -29.87 -8.23
N SER A 28 4.48 -30.40 -8.23
CA SER A 28 4.85 -31.62 -8.92
C SER A 28 4.35 -32.84 -8.14
N ASN A 29 3.07 -33.21 -8.27
CA ASN A 29 2.65 -34.56 -7.89
C ASN A 29 1.54 -35.07 -8.82
N ARG A 30 1.89 -36.07 -9.63
CA ARG A 30 0.96 -36.83 -10.47
C ARG A 30 0.20 -37.81 -9.58
N GLY A 31 -1.09 -37.56 -9.38
CA GLY A 31 -2.01 -38.56 -8.84
C GLY A 31 -2.60 -38.21 -7.48
N ARG A 32 -3.74 -37.53 -7.49
CA ARG A 32 -4.95 -37.75 -6.65
C ARG A 32 -5.91 -36.57 -6.88
N TYR A 33 -7.02 -36.88 -7.53
CA TYR A 33 -8.01 -36.00 -8.17
C TYR A 33 -8.85 -35.08 -7.24
N THR A 34 -8.50 -34.94 -5.96
CA THR A 34 -9.34 -34.22 -4.99
C THR A 34 -8.76 -32.91 -4.48
N VAL A 35 -7.52 -32.57 -4.86
CA VAL A 35 -6.88 -31.31 -4.44
C VAL A 35 -6.71 -30.29 -5.56
N ASP A 36 -6.82 -30.63 -6.85
CA ASP A 36 -6.42 -29.74 -7.95
C ASP A 36 -7.18 -28.39 -8.02
N TYR A 37 -8.46 -28.38 -7.66
CA TYR A 37 -9.28 -27.16 -7.79
C TYR A 37 -8.80 -26.00 -6.89
N PHE A 38 -8.42 -26.25 -5.64
CA PHE A 38 -7.97 -25.16 -4.78
C PHE A 38 -6.62 -24.58 -5.24
N TYR A 39 -5.69 -25.45 -5.68
CA TYR A 39 -4.35 -25.00 -6.09
C TYR A 39 -4.37 -24.25 -7.42
N ASP A 40 -5.33 -24.55 -8.29
CA ASP A 40 -5.45 -23.95 -9.63
C ASP A 40 -6.31 -22.68 -9.66
N HIS A 41 -7.08 -22.43 -8.59
CA HIS A 41 -8.01 -21.32 -8.51
C HIS A 41 -7.73 -20.33 -7.36
N PHE A 42 -6.76 -20.59 -6.47
CA PHE A 42 -6.46 -19.69 -5.35
C PHE A 42 -5.00 -19.21 -5.31
N LYS A 43 -4.82 -17.94 -4.95
CA LYS A 43 -3.52 -17.33 -4.59
C LYS A 43 -3.65 -16.58 -3.27
N ILE A 44 -2.53 -16.46 -2.55
CA ILE A 44 -2.45 -15.59 -1.37
C ILE A 44 -1.55 -14.41 -1.70
N ARG A 45 -2.06 -13.20 -1.52
CA ARG A 45 -1.30 -11.95 -1.61
C ARG A 45 -1.07 -11.40 -0.22
N THR A 46 0.20 -11.15 0.11
CA THR A 46 0.60 -10.42 1.32
C THR A 46 1.22 -9.10 0.92
N LYS A 47 0.82 -8.01 1.59
CA LYS A 47 1.34 -6.67 1.34
C LYS A 47 1.81 -6.06 2.65
N SER A 48 3.01 -5.48 2.64
CA SER A 48 3.48 -4.60 3.69
C SER A 48 3.93 -3.28 3.08
N SER A 49 3.65 -2.17 3.74
CA SER A 49 4.10 -0.85 3.29
C SER A 49 4.34 0.06 4.47
N CYS A 50 5.43 0.82 4.43
CA CYS A 50 5.73 1.89 5.37
C CYS A 50 5.78 3.20 4.60
N ASN A 51 5.11 4.24 5.11
CA ASN A 51 5.18 5.59 4.57
C ASN A 51 5.51 6.56 5.70
N LYS A 52 6.60 7.30 5.54
CA LYS A 52 7.00 8.37 6.42
C LYS A 52 6.82 9.70 5.69
N THR A 53 5.97 10.56 6.23
CA THR A 53 5.73 11.91 5.72
C THR A 53 6.07 12.92 6.80
N ASN A 54 6.96 13.85 6.49
CA ASN A 54 7.21 15.00 7.35
C ASN A 54 6.13 16.05 7.05
N LEU A 55 5.47 16.54 8.09
CA LEU A 55 4.46 17.59 8.02
C LEU A 55 5.05 18.86 8.62
N ALA A 56 5.25 19.88 7.79
CA ALA A 56 5.55 21.23 8.25
C ALA A 56 4.35 22.15 8.00
N GLY A 57 4.14 23.09 8.92
CA GLY A 57 3.19 24.17 8.73
C GLY A 57 3.68 25.14 7.65
N PHE A 58 3.02 25.16 6.50
CA PHE A 58 3.29 26.13 5.43
C PHE A 58 2.02 26.96 5.16
N GLY A 59 2.16 28.29 5.03
CA GLY A 59 1.03 29.19 4.77
C GLY A 59 1.33 30.66 5.10
N ILE A 60 0.42 31.56 4.72
CA ILE A 60 0.56 33.02 4.92
C ILE A 60 0.66 33.45 6.40
N PHE A 61 0.22 32.59 7.33
CA PHE A 61 0.24 32.84 8.77
C PHE A 61 1.58 32.48 9.43
N VAL A 62 2.47 31.84 8.67
CA VAL A 62 3.84 31.45 9.07
C VAL A 62 4.89 32.14 8.20
N ASP A 63 4.50 33.17 7.43
CA ASP A 63 5.40 33.95 6.58
C ASP A 63 6.52 34.61 7.42
N PRO A 64 7.78 34.66 6.95
CA PRO A 64 8.87 35.34 7.65
C PRO A 64 8.59 36.82 7.92
N SER A 65 7.67 37.46 7.18
CA SER A 65 7.22 38.84 7.43
C SER A 65 6.31 38.97 8.66
N LYS A 66 5.80 37.86 9.21
CA LYS A 66 4.95 37.83 10.42
C LYS A 66 5.82 37.47 11.62
N THR A 67 6.22 38.48 12.40
CA THR A 67 7.08 38.34 13.58
C THR A 67 6.32 38.18 14.90
N SER A 68 4.99 37.98 14.86
CA SER A 68 4.20 37.76 16.07
C SER A 68 4.55 36.42 16.72
N ASP A 69 4.47 36.35 18.04
CA ASP A 69 4.72 35.12 18.82
C ASP A 69 3.88 33.94 18.31
N GLU A 70 2.67 34.23 17.82
CA GLU A 70 1.72 33.25 17.31
C GLU A 70 2.15 32.69 15.96
N ALA A 71 2.78 33.51 15.11
CA ALA A 71 3.34 33.08 13.83
C ALA A 71 4.61 32.24 14.04
N GLN A 72 5.40 32.57 15.06
CA GLN A 72 6.55 31.77 15.47
C GLN A 72 6.12 30.38 15.99
N ARG A 73 5.11 30.34 16.87
CA ARG A 73 4.53 29.08 17.38
C ARG A 73 4.04 28.17 16.25
N LEU A 74 3.34 28.72 15.27
CA LEU A 74 2.86 27.96 14.10
C LEU A 74 4.00 27.47 13.19
N ARG A 75 5.12 28.21 13.08
CA ARG A 75 6.31 27.77 12.34
C ARG A 75 7.04 26.62 13.05
N ASP A 76 7.01 26.62 14.37
CA ASP A 76 7.69 25.62 15.18
C ASP A 76 6.87 24.32 15.33
N HIS A 77 5.58 24.35 14.96
CA HIS A 77 4.74 23.16 14.86
C HIS A 77 5.11 22.28 13.65
N LYS A 78 6.02 21.33 13.90
CA LYS A 78 6.38 20.26 12.97
C LYS A 78 5.80 18.95 13.49
N GLY A 79 5.25 18.14 12.59
CA GLY A 79 4.79 16.79 12.88
C GLY A 79 5.43 15.78 11.95
N GLU A 80 5.59 14.56 12.41
CA GLU A 80 5.97 13.41 11.60
C GLU A 80 4.82 12.41 11.58
N ALA A 81 4.30 12.10 10.40
CA ALA A 81 3.34 11.02 10.21
C ALA A 81 4.05 9.78 9.67
N ASN A 82 4.03 8.71 10.47
CA ASN A 82 4.49 7.40 10.05
C ASN A 82 3.29 6.44 9.95
N ASN A 83 3.05 5.93 8.75
CA ASN A 83 1.95 5.01 8.46
C ASN A 83 2.52 3.67 8.00
N PHE A 84 2.33 2.64 8.82
CA PHE A 84 2.64 1.26 8.47
C PHE A 84 1.36 0.49 8.17
N ASN A 85 1.32 -0.20 7.04
CA ASN A 85 0.20 -1.02 6.64
C ASN A 85 0.69 -2.44 6.39
N VAL A 86 -0.06 -3.41 6.89
CA VAL A 86 0.15 -4.83 6.59
C VAL A 86 -1.19 -5.47 6.29
N GLY A 87 -1.26 -6.25 5.22
CA GLY A 87 -2.49 -6.88 4.80
C GLY A 87 -2.24 -8.22 4.13
N MET A 88 -3.25 -9.08 4.21
CA MET A 88 -3.28 -10.38 3.57
C MET A 88 -4.62 -10.53 2.86
N GLN A 89 -4.57 -11.05 1.65
CA GLN A 89 -5.72 -11.24 0.79
C GLN A 89 -5.65 -12.64 0.17
N LEU A 90 -6.79 -13.31 0.14
CA LEU A 90 -7.01 -14.51 -0.63
C LEU A 90 -7.65 -14.10 -1.96
N GLU A 91 -7.02 -14.49 -3.07
CA GLU A 91 -7.48 -14.22 -4.42
C GLU A 91 -8.04 -15.51 -5.01
N TYR A 92 -9.29 -15.47 -5.49
CA TYR A 92 -9.95 -16.55 -6.20
C TYR A 92 -10.10 -16.22 -7.68
N PHE A 93 -9.71 -17.18 -8.52
CA PHE A 93 -9.73 -17.11 -9.97
C PHE A 93 -10.75 -18.14 -10.45
N PRO A 94 -11.80 -17.77 -11.21
CA PRO A 94 -12.74 -18.73 -11.79
C PRO A 94 -12.13 -19.48 -12.98
N LEU A 95 -11.08 -18.94 -13.61
CA LEU A 95 -10.29 -19.61 -14.64
C LEU A 95 -9.07 -20.28 -14.00
N ASN A 96 -8.53 -21.31 -14.66
CA ASN A 96 -7.33 -21.97 -14.17
C ASN A 96 -6.12 -21.03 -14.30
N ILE A 97 -5.47 -20.73 -13.18
CA ILE A 97 -4.29 -19.87 -13.10
C ILE A 97 -3.16 -20.38 -14.00
N ARG A 98 -3.03 -21.71 -14.16
CA ARG A 98 -2.00 -22.33 -15.00
C ARG A 98 -2.17 -21.97 -16.48
N ASP A 99 -3.39 -21.82 -16.95
CA ASP A 99 -3.67 -21.47 -18.35
C ASP A 99 -3.25 -20.03 -18.66
N PHE A 100 -3.39 -19.13 -17.69
CA PHE A 100 -2.88 -17.77 -17.80
C PHE A 100 -1.34 -17.74 -17.77
N GLN A 101 -0.71 -18.51 -16.87
CA GLN A 101 0.76 -18.61 -16.78
C GLN A 101 1.40 -19.28 -17.99
N ALA A 102 0.71 -20.24 -18.61
CA ALA A 102 1.12 -20.90 -19.84
C ALA A 102 0.88 -20.04 -21.09
N PHE A 103 0.43 -18.78 -20.94
CA PHE A 103 0.04 -17.87 -22.02
C PHE A 103 -1.08 -18.41 -22.92
N SER A 104 -1.83 -19.41 -22.47
CA SER A 104 -2.96 -20.01 -23.19
C SER A 104 -4.20 -19.10 -23.14
N SER A 105 -4.41 -18.43 -21.99
CA SER A 105 -5.43 -17.39 -21.82
C SER A 105 -4.80 -16.01 -21.69
N ARG A 106 -5.37 -15.02 -22.38
CA ARG A 106 -4.95 -13.60 -22.33
C ARG A 106 -5.68 -12.80 -21.23
N TRP A 107 -6.69 -13.40 -20.61
CA TRP A 107 -7.54 -12.75 -19.62
C TRP A 107 -7.76 -13.66 -18.41
N ASP A 108 -7.65 -13.09 -17.21
CA ASP A 108 -7.77 -13.82 -15.96
C ASP A 108 -8.47 -12.94 -14.90
N PRO A 109 -9.82 -12.94 -14.88
CA PRO A 109 -10.58 -12.19 -13.89
C PRO A 109 -10.43 -12.84 -12.51
N PHE A 110 -10.45 -12.05 -11.44
CA PHE A 110 -10.33 -12.58 -10.09
C PHE A 110 -11.13 -11.75 -9.08
N ILE A 111 -11.52 -12.39 -7.98
CA ILE A 111 -12.12 -11.75 -6.82
C ILE A 111 -11.22 -11.96 -5.62
N THR A 112 -11.07 -10.94 -4.79
CA THR A 112 -10.21 -11.00 -3.60
C THR A 112 -11.00 -10.69 -2.35
N ALA A 113 -10.73 -11.41 -1.28
CA ALA A 113 -11.21 -11.10 0.05
C ALA A 113 -10.03 -11.13 1.03
N GLY A 114 -10.00 -10.20 1.98
CA GLY A 114 -8.90 -10.14 2.92
C GLY A 114 -9.03 -9.03 3.93
N PHE A 115 -7.99 -8.90 4.74
CA PHE A 115 -7.91 -7.91 5.80
C PHE A 115 -6.66 -7.07 5.65
N ILE A 116 -6.77 -5.81 6.03
CA ILE A 116 -5.67 -4.87 6.09
C ILE A 116 -5.67 -4.18 7.44
N MET A 117 -4.51 -4.18 8.08
CA MET A 117 -4.27 -3.47 9.31
C MET A 117 -3.49 -2.20 8.98
N PHE A 118 -3.98 -1.09 9.53
CA PHE A 118 -3.34 0.22 9.44
C PHE A 118 -2.83 0.60 10.81
N LEU A 119 -1.53 0.83 10.91
CA LEU A 119 -0.88 1.37 12.09
C LEU A 119 -0.40 2.78 11.76
N LYS A 120 -0.95 3.76 12.47
CA LYS A 120 -0.58 5.17 12.29
C LYS A 120 0.09 5.66 13.55
N THR A 121 1.26 6.26 13.41
CA THR A 121 1.98 6.92 14.48
C THR A 121 2.18 8.36 14.07
N LEU A 122 1.64 9.27 14.87
CA LEU A 122 1.86 10.71 14.76
C LEU A 122 2.84 11.10 15.86
N LYS A 123 3.94 11.74 15.49
CA LYS A 123 4.93 12.32 16.41
C LYS A 123 5.09 13.80 16.17
#